data_AF-A0A2M7NYQ5-F1
#
_entry.id   AF-A0A2M7NYQ5-F1
#
_cell.length_a   1.000
_cell.length_b   1.000
_cell.length_c   1.000
_cell.angle_alpha   90.00
_cell.angle_beta   90.00
_cell.angle_gamma   90.00
#
_symmetry.space_group_name_H-M   'P 1'
#
loop_
_entity.id
_entity.type
_entity.pdbx_description
1 polymer ?
#
loop_
_entity_poly.entity_id
_entity_poly.type
_entity_poly.pdbx_seq_one_letter_code
_entity_poly.pdbx_strand_id
1 'polypeptide(L)'
;AALTKIKKLPSFSKDTENLRQLVLAMGKDVRVIIIRLADKLDNMRTAEFLEPAHRERFAKGVLEIYAPLAHRLGMNIVKAELEDRAFCAMHEGEYKKIQERLRFLHPRASQAIKNVEKDLSRQFHASGVTDVIIQARVKSPLSIYRKMQKQSKSIDELEDIVAARVITESKADCYKALALLHKMYVPVEGS
;
A
#
# COMPACT_ATOMS: atom_id res chain seq x y z
N ALA A 1 -23.37 10.95 3.25
CA ALA A 1 -23.03 9.53 3.57
C ALA A 1 -21.55 9.28 3.95
N ALA A 2 -20.58 10.12 3.56
CA ALA A 2 -19.15 9.93 3.85
C ALA A 2 -18.72 10.28 5.30
N LEU A 3 -19.50 11.08 6.03
CA LEU A 3 -19.17 11.55 7.38
C LEU A 3 -19.44 10.51 8.49
N THR A 4 -20.32 9.53 8.23
CA THR A 4 -20.82 8.62 9.27
C THR A 4 -19.79 7.56 9.72
N LYS A 5 -18.75 7.29 8.90
CA LYS A 5 -17.72 6.28 9.20
C LYS A 5 -16.45 6.82 9.88
N ILE A 6 -16.37 8.12 10.16
CA ILE A 6 -15.26 8.71 10.93
C ILE A 6 -15.42 8.45 12.45
N LYS A 7 -16.62 8.04 12.90
CA LYS A 7 -16.93 7.74 14.31
C LYS A 7 -16.22 6.50 14.91
N LYS A 8 -15.49 5.70 14.12
CA LYS A 8 -14.76 4.51 14.60
C LYS A 8 -13.23 4.68 14.52
N LEU A 9 -12.70 5.80 15.02
CA LEU A 9 -11.26 5.98 15.20
C LEU A 9 -10.92 5.90 16.70
N PRO A 10 -9.84 5.20 17.08
CA PRO A 10 -9.47 4.98 18.47
C PRO A 10 -9.18 6.30 19.19
N SER A 11 -9.54 6.37 20.47
CA SER A 11 -9.45 7.57 21.29
C SER A 11 -8.00 7.90 21.65
N PHE A 12 -7.39 8.83 20.93
CA PHE A 12 -6.22 9.55 21.43
C PHE A 12 -6.69 10.84 22.11
N SER A 13 -6.70 10.83 23.44
CA SER A 13 -7.36 11.82 24.31
C SER A 13 -6.86 13.27 24.23
N LYS A 14 -5.80 13.56 23.45
CA LYS A 14 -5.36 14.94 23.12
C LYS A 14 -5.52 15.33 21.65
N ASP A 15 -5.70 14.36 20.75
CA ASP A 15 -5.78 14.58 19.29
C ASP A 15 -7.20 14.51 18.74
N THR A 16 -8.19 14.18 19.57
CA THR A 16 -9.61 14.18 19.19
C THR A 16 -10.12 15.55 18.78
N GLU A 17 -9.69 16.62 19.44
CA GLU A 17 -10.10 17.99 19.09
C GLU A 17 -9.41 18.46 17.80
N ASN A 18 -8.11 18.18 17.65
CA ASN A 18 -7.37 18.45 16.41
C ASN A 18 -7.96 17.67 15.22
N LEU A 19 -8.33 16.40 15.43
CA LEU A 19 -8.99 15.57 14.43
C LEU A 19 -10.40 16.08 14.12
N ARG A 20 -11.16 16.53 15.13
CA ARG A 20 -12.49 17.12 14.94
C ARG A 20 -12.40 18.42 14.14
N GLN A 21 -11.45 19.29 14.45
CA GLN A 21 -11.17 20.50 13.67
C GLN A 21 -10.75 20.16 12.24
N LEU A 22 -9.89 19.14 12.05
CA LEU A 22 -9.49 18.67 10.73
C LEU A 22 -10.73 18.23 9.92
N VAL A 23 -11.60 17.41 10.51
CA VAL A 23 -12.82 16.90 9.85
C VAL A 23 -13.80 18.02 9.51
N LEU A 24 -13.96 19.01 10.39
CA LEU A 24 -14.80 20.19 10.15
C LEU A 24 -14.22 21.09 9.04
N ALA A 25 -12.90 21.26 9.00
CA ALA A 25 -12.21 22.02 7.96
C ALA A 25 -12.26 21.33 6.59
N MET A 26 -12.14 20.00 6.56
CA MET A 26 -12.28 19.19 5.34
C MET A 26 -13.63 19.36 4.65
N GLY A 27 -14.70 19.64 5.40
CA GLY A 27 -16.02 19.89 4.84
C GLY A 27 -16.15 21.21 4.08
N LYS A 28 -15.23 22.15 4.28
CA LYS A 28 -15.26 23.49 3.67
C LYS A 28 -14.29 23.63 2.51
N ASP A 29 -13.08 23.08 2.64
CA ASP A 29 -12.05 23.17 1.60
C ASP A 29 -11.04 22.02 1.68
N VAL A 30 -10.94 21.22 0.61
CA VAL A 30 -10.00 20.10 0.52
C VAL A 30 -8.53 20.53 0.49
N ARG A 31 -8.23 21.78 0.11
CA ARG A 31 -6.84 22.28 0.07
C ARG A 31 -6.21 22.30 1.46
N VAL A 32 -7.01 22.50 2.51
CA VAL A 32 -6.54 22.49 3.91
C VAL A 32 -5.97 21.12 4.27
N ILE A 33 -6.62 20.03 3.88
CA ILE A 33 -6.11 18.67 4.17
C ILE A 33 -4.89 18.34 3.33
N ILE A 34 -4.82 18.79 2.08
CA ILE A 34 -3.64 18.60 1.23
C ILE A 34 -2.41 19.26 1.85
N ILE A 35 -2.53 20.52 2.30
CA ILE A 35 -1.45 21.25 2.97
C ILE A 35 -1.02 20.51 4.25
N ARG A 36 -1.98 20.00 5.04
CA ARG A 36 -1.68 19.24 6.26
C ARG A 36 -1.01 17.90 5.98
N LEU A 37 -1.39 17.20 4.92
CA LEU A 37 -0.73 15.96 4.50
C LEU A 37 0.71 16.22 4.05
N ALA A 38 0.95 17.31 3.32
CA ALA A 38 2.29 17.73 2.93
C ALA A 38 3.17 18.04 4.15
N ASP A 39 2.66 18.83 5.10
CA ASP A 39 3.33 19.12 6.38
C ASP A 39 3.65 17.82 7.15
N LYS A 40 2.68 16.91 7.29
CA LYS A 40 2.90 15.65 8.02
C LYS A 40 3.89 14.72 7.32
N LEU A 41 3.91 14.73 5.99
CA LEU A 41 4.90 14.00 5.21
C LEU A 41 6.30 14.56 5.44
N ASP A 42 6.46 15.88 5.43
CA ASP A 42 7.73 16.54 5.69
C ASP A 42 8.26 16.25 7.10
N ASN A 43 7.40 16.38 8.11
CA ASN A 43 7.72 15.98 9.48
C ASN A 43 8.14 14.50 9.58
N MET A 44 7.53 13.60 8.81
CA MET A 44 7.92 12.18 8.78
C MET A 44 9.27 11.94 8.10
N ARG A 45 9.71 12.81 7.18
CA ARG A 45 11.02 12.72 6.55
C ARG A 45 12.15 13.04 7.52
N THR A 46 11.89 13.89 8.50
CA THR A 46 12.84 14.30 9.55
C THR A 46 12.55 13.69 10.93
N ALA A 47 11.64 12.72 11.01
CA ALA A 47 11.21 12.13 12.28
C ALA A 47 12.35 11.43 13.04
N GLU A 48 13.47 11.11 12.39
CA GLU A 48 14.65 10.51 13.02
C GLU A 48 15.27 11.38 14.11
N PHE A 49 15.12 12.71 14.03
CA PHE A 49 15.62 13.67 15.02
C PHE A 49 14.71 13.84 16.24
N LEU A 50 13.54 13.22 16.25
CA LEU A 50 12.62 13.27 17.39
C LEU A 50 13.03 12.25 18.45
N GLU A 51 12.80 12.59 19.71
CA GLU A 51 12.96 11.66 20.83
C GLU A 51 12.19 10.35 20.58
N PRO A 52 12.75 9.17 20.91
CA PRO A 52 12.18 7.87 20.51
C PRO A 52 10.69 7.70 20.84
N ALA A 53 10.29 8.07 22.06
CA ALA A 53 8.90 7.97 22.50
C ALA A 53 7.96 8.93 21.72
N HIS A 54 8.45 10.11 21.37
CA HIS A 54 7.70 11.06 20.55
C HIS A 54 7.59 10.56 19.11
N ARG A 55 8.71 10.08 18.55
CA ARG A 55 8.80 9.54 17.19
C ARG A 55 7.80 8.41 16.97
N GLU A 56 7.76 7.44 17.87
CA GLU A 56 6.84 6.30 17.79
C GLU A 56 5.37 6.76 17.88
N ARG A 57 5.05 7.64 18.83
CA ARG A 57 3.70 8.19 18.98
C ARG A 57 3.25 8.96 17.73
N PHE A 58 4.14 9.78 17.17
CA PHE A 58 3.85 10.55 15.97
C PHE A 58 3.62 9.64 14.76
N ALA A 59 4.50 8.66 14.55
CA ALA A 59 4.37 7.67 13.48
C ALA A 59 3.06 6.86 13.59
N LYS A 60 2.66 6.47 14.80
CA LYS A 60 1.38 5.81 15.03
C LYS A 60 0.19 6.68 14.60
N GLY A 61 0.20 7.96 14.97
CA GLY A 61 -0.83 8.92 14.54
C GLY A 61 -0.87 9.09 13.01
N VAL A 62 0.30 9.05 12.35
CA VAL A 62 0.41 9.06 10.88
C VAL A 62 -0.28 7.86 10.25
N LEU A 63 -0.05 6.66 10.76
CA LEU A 63 -0.65 5.43 10.23
C LEU A 63 -2.16 5.35 10.45
N GLU A 64 -2.67 5.86 11.57
CA GLU A 64 -4.07 5.74 11.94
C GLU A 64 -4.95 6.84 11.32
N ILE A 65 -4.40 8.05 11.13
CA ILE A 65 -5.16 9.22 10.67
C ILE A 65 -4.74 9.61 9.26
N TYR A 66 -3.47 9.99 9.08
CA TYR A 66 -3.04 10.72 7.88
C TYR A 66 -2.88 9.80 6.66
N ALA A 67 -2.34 8.59 6.81
CA ALA A 67 -2.25 7.62 5.71
C ALA A 67 -3.64 7.21 5.16
N PRO A 68 -4.64 6.86 6.00
CA PRO A 68 -6.01 6.62 5.52
C PRO A 68 -6.66 7.83 4.86
N LEU A 69 -6.37 9.05 5.34
CA LEU A 69 -6.87 10.28 4.70
C LEU A 69 -6.26 10.48 3.31
N ALA A 70 -4.94 10.32 3.16
CA ALA A 70 -4.28 10.37 1.86
C ALA A 70 -4.85 9.33 0.89
N HIS A 71 -5.12 8.11 1.36
CA HIS A 71 -5.76 7.07 0.55
C HIS A 71 -7.16 7.48 0.07
N ARG A 72 -7.99 8.07 0.94
CA ARG A 72 -9.35 8.53 0.58
C ARG A 72 -9.34 9.65 -0.46
N LEU A 73 -8.29 10.47 -0.49
CA LEU A 73 -8.10 11.53 -1.48
C LEU A 73 -7.43 11.04 -2.77
N GLY A 74 -7.17 9.73 -2.90
CA GLY A 74 -6.46 9.17 -4.07
C GLY A 74 -4.96 9.47 -4.10
N MET A 75 -4.39 10.04 -3.03
CA MET A 75 -2.99 10.43 -2.93
C MET A 75 -2.11 9.22 -2.57
N ASN A 76 -2.08 8.21 -3.44
CA ASN A 76 -1.41 6.93 -3.17
C ASN A 76 0.11 7.06 -2.97
N ILE A 77 0.76 8.00 -3.65
CA ILE A 77 2.21 8.27 -3.49
C ILE A 77 2.48 8.78 -2.08
N VAL A 78 1.75 9.81 -1.64
CA VAL A 78 1.87 10.37 -0.28
C VAL A 78 1.52 9.33 0.78
N LYS A 79 0.44 8.58 0.58
CA LYS A 79 0.06 7.47 1.46
C LYS A 79 1.22 6.47 1.61
N ALA A 80 1.79 6.01 0.49
CA ALA A 80 2.86 5.01 0.52
C ALA A 80 4.10 5.54 1.27
N GLU A 81 4.50 6.78 1.03
CA GLU A 81 5.65 7.37 1.72
C GLU A 81 5.38 7.57 3.22
N LEU A 82 4.19 8.05 3.61
CA LEU A 82 3.79 8.14 5.02
C LEU A 82 3.81 6.78 5.71
N GLU A 83 3.25 5.74 5.07
CA GLU A 83 3.24 4.38 5.62
C GLU A 83 4.66 3.81 5.80
N ASP A 84 5.53 4.05 4.82
CA ASP A 84 6.90 3.53 4.83
C ASP A 84 7.75 4.22 5.91
N ARG A 85 7.70 5.56 5.98
CA ARG A 85 8.39 6.36 7.00
C ARG A 85 7.89 6.02 8.40
N ALA A 86 6.57 5.93 8.59
CA ALA A 86 6.00 5.64 9.89
C ALA A 86 6.34 4.22 10.36
N PHE A 87 6.36 3.25 9.45
CA PHE A 87 6.80 1.90 9.78
C PHE A 87 8.29 1.87 10.19
N CYS A 88 9.16 2.55 9.45
CA CYS A 88 10.57 2.68 9.82
C CYS A 88 10.76 3.33 11.20
N ALA A 89 10.02 4.41 11.47
CA ALA A 89 10.09 5.15 12.73
C ALA A 89 9.64 4.33 13.96
N MET A 90 8.72 3.38 13.79
CA MET A 90 8.21 2.51 14.86
C MET A 90 9.01 1.20 15.01
N HIS A 91 9.46 0.63 13.88
CA HIS A 91 10.03 -0.73 13.83
C HIS A 91 11.25 -0.79 12.92
N GLU A 92 12.27 0.04 13.19
CA GLU A 92 13.46 0.20 12.34
C GLU A 92 14.15 -1.13 12.02
N GLY A 93 14.31 -2.01 13.01
CA GLY A 93 14.95 -3.31 12.83
C GLY A 93 14.19 -4.23 11.87
N GLU A 94 12.86 -4.30 12.02
CA GLU A 94 12.00 -5.10 11.12
C GLU A 94 11.92 -4.48 9.73
N TYR A 95 11.87 -3.15 9.65
CA TYR A 95 11.93 -2.42 8.38
C TYR A 95 13.18 -2.77 7.59
N LYS A 96 14.37 -2.70 8.22
CA LYS A 96 15.66 -3.03 7.59
C LYS A 96 15.70 -4.48 7.12
N LYS A 97 15.29 -5.44 7.95
CA LYS A 97 15.20 -6.87 7.58
C LYS A 97 14.32 -7.10 6.35
N ILE A 98 13.12 -6.51 6.32
CA ILE A 98 12.18 -6.64 5.20
C ILE A 98 12.78 -6.00 3.93
N GLN A 99 13.39 -4.81 4.04
CA GLN A 99 14.02 -4.15 2.90
C GLN A 99 15.16 -4.95 2.30
N GLU A 100 16.06 -5.48 3.14
CA GLU A 100 17.16 -6.32 2.68
C GLU A 100 16.63 -7.54 1.95
N ARG A 101 15.64 -8.22 2.52
CA ARG A 101 15.05 -9.39 1.87
C ARG A 101 14.38 -9.04 0.54
N LEU A 102 13.67 -7.92 0.48
CA LEU A 102 13.07 -7.42 -0.77
C LEU A 102 14.11 -7.14 -1.86
N ARG A 103 15.30 -6.63 -1.52
CA ARG A 103 16.39 -6.42 -2.49
C ARG A 103 16.82 -7.72 -3.17
N PHE A 104 16.78 -8.85 -2.47
CA PHE A 104 17.10 -10.16 -3.03
C PHE A 104 15.94 -10.80 -3.80
N LEU A 105 14.70 -10.64 -3.32
CA LEU A 105 13.51 -11.24 -3.93
C LEU A 105 13.06 -10.49 -5.20
N HIS A 106 13.14 -9.16 -5.21
CA HIS A 106 12.61 -8.33 -6.29
C HIS A 106 13.22 -8.68 -7.66
N PRO A 107 14.55 -8.80 -7.85
CA PRO A 107 15.12 -9.10 -9.16
C PRO A 107 14.71 -10.48 -9.68
N ARG A 108 14.72 -11.50 -8.81
CA ARG A 108 14.33 -12.88 -9.16
C ARG A 108 12.87 -12.95 -9.58
N ALA A 109 11.99 -12.35 -8.79
CA ALA A 109 10.56 -12.32 -9.09
C ALA A 109 10.26 -11.48 -10.34
N SER A 110 10.95 -10.36 -10.53
CA SER A 110 10.82 -9.53 -11.74
C SER A 110 11.20 -10.32 -12.99
N GLN A 111 12.28 -11.13 -12.93
CA GLN A 111 12.68 -11.97 -14.05
C GLN A 111 11.67 -13.09 -14.33
N ALA A 112 11.14 -13.74 -13.29
CA ALA A 112 10.08 -14.73 -13.43
C ALA A 112 8.82 -14.11 -14.07
N ILE A 113 8.42 -12.93 -13.61
CA ILE A 113 7.25 -12.21 -14.15
C ILE A 113 7.49 -11.79 -15.60
N LYS A 114 8.70 -11.39 -15.99
CA LYS A 114 9.02 -11.10 -17.42
C LYS A 114 8.82 -12.31 -18.33
N ASN A 115 9.10 -13.52 -17.84
CA ASN A 115 8.84 -14.73 -18.62
C ASN A 115 7.33 -14.97 -18.76
N VAL A 116 6.60 -14.85 -17.65
CA VAL A 116 5.14 -14.97 -17.63
C VAL A 116 4.47 -13.90 -18.50
N GLU A 117 4.99 -12.67 -18.49
CA GLU A 117 4.53 -11.56 -19.31
C GLU A 117 4.59 -11.89 -20.80
N LYS A 118 5.68 -12.49 -21.29
CA LYS A 118 5.80 -12.88 -22.70
C LYS A 118 4.77 -13.93 -23.11
N ASP A 119 4.49 -14.89 -22.23
CA ASP A 119 3.54 -15.95 -22.51
C ASP A 119 2.10 -15.44 -22.44
N LEU A 120 1.77 -14.65 -21.42
CA LEU A 120 0.45 -14.05 -21.24
C LEU A 120 0.13 -13.05 -22.35
N SER A 121 1.08 -12.19 -22.73
CA SER A 121 0.87 -11.18 -23.78
C SER A 121 0.49 -11.84 -25.10
N ARG A 122 1.14 -12.95 -25.47
CA ARG A 122 0.79 -13.71 -26.68
C ARG A 122 -0.64 -14.27 -26.61
N GLN A 123 -1.03 -14.86 -25.47
CA GLN A 123 -2.36 -15.44 -25.32
C GLN A 123 -3.48 -14.40 -25.27
N PHE A 124 -3.22 -13.26 -24.62
CA PHE A 124 -4.13 -12.12 -24.58
C PHE A 124 -4.34 -11.55 -25.99
N HIS A 125 -3.27 -11.31 -26.75
CA HIS A 125 -3.37 -10.86 -28.14
C HIS A 125 -4.18 -11.84 -29.01
N ALA A 126 -3.89 -13.14 -28.93
CA ALA A 126 -4.61 -14.16 -29.70
C ALA A 126 -6.11 -14.23 -29.36
N SER A 127 -6.49 -13.79 -28.17
CA SER A 127 -7.88 -13.77 -27.69
C SER A 127 -8.57 -12.41 -27.88
N GLY A 128 -7.94 -11.48 -28.62
CA GLY A 128 -8.49 -10.16 -28.91
C GLY A 128 -8.35 -9.15 -27.77
N VAL A 129 -7.44 -9.38 -26.81
CA VAL A 129 -7.07 -8.44 -25.75
C VAL A 129 -5.69 -7.87 -26.08
N THR A 130 -5.65 -6.75 -26.80
CA THR A 130 -4.42 -6.25 -27.44
C THR A 130 -3.65 -5.24 -26.61
N ASP A 131 -4.34 -4.42 -25.83
CA ASP A 131 -3.72 -3.35 -25.04
C ASP A 131 -3.60 -3.78 -23.58
N VAL A 132 -2.66 -4.71 -23.33
CA VAL A 132 -2.39 -5.24 -21.98
C VAL A 132 -0.99 -4.91 -21.53
N ILE A 133 -0.87 -4.36 -20.33
CA ILE A 133 0.42 -4.16 -19.65
C ILE A 133 0.50 -5.11 -18.47
N ILE A 134 1.53 -5.95 -18.43
CA ILE A 134 1.79 -6.86 -17.33
C ILE A 134 3.06 -6.40 -16.63
N GLN A 135 2.97 -6.09 -15.35
CA GLN A 135 4.12 -5.59 -14.59
C GLN A 135 4.25 -6.27 -13.24
N ALA A 136 5.48 -6.40 -12.76
CA ALA A 136 5.74 -6.86 -11.40
C ALA A 136 5.33 -5.78 -10.39
N ARG A 137 4.62 -6.21 -9.35
CA ARG A 137 4.23 -5.38 -8.20
C ARG A 137 4.76 -6.03 -6.94
N VAL A 138 5.48 -5.25 -6.14
CA VAL A 138 5.93 -5.68 -4.81
C VAL A 138 5.07 -5.03 -3.73
N LYS A 139 4.75 -5.79 -2.67
CA LYS A 139 4.06 -5.25 -1.50
C LYS A 139 4.96 -4.26 -0.75
N SER A 140 4.35 -3.24 -0.14
CA SER A 140 5.10 -2.31 0.72
C SER A 140 5.62 -3.01 1.99
N PRO A 141 6.73 -2.54 2.60
CA PRO A 141 7.27 -3.13 3.82
C PRO A 141 6.23 -3.24 4.96
N LEU A 142 5.42 -2.19 5.17
CA LEU A 142 4.34 -2.23 6.17
C LEU A 142 3.28 -3.29 5.86
N SER A 143 2.94 -3.51 4.58
CA SER A 143 1.98 -4.54 4.18
C SER A 143 2.53 -5.95 4.41
N ILE A 144 3.82 -6.15 4.15
CA ILE A 144 4.53 -7.40 4.41
C ILE A 144 4.54 -7.66 5.91
N TYR A 145 4.97 -6.69 6.71
CA TYR A 145 4.98 -6.80 8.17
C TYR A 145 3.60 -7.15 8.73
N ARG A 146 2.54 -6.46 8.30
CA ARG A 146 1.16 -6.80 8.69
C ARG A 146 0.76 -8.23 8.30
N LYS A 147 1.20 -8.74 7.13
CA LYS A 147 0.94 -10.12 6.70
C LYS A 147 1.72 -11.12 7.55
N MET A 148 2.98 -10.84 7.87
CA MET A 148 3.81 -11.65 8.78
C MET A 148 3.13 -11.79 10.15
N GLN A 149 2.67 -10.67 10.73
CA GLN A 149 1.98 -10.66 12.03
C GLN A 149 0.64 -11.41 11.98
N LYS A 150 -0.17 -11.19 10.93
CA LYS A 150 -1.49 -11.84 10.80
C LYS A 150 -1.40 -13.36 10.64
N GLN A 151 -0.37 -13.84 9.93
CA GLN A 151 -0.21 -15.26 9.60
C GLN A 151 0.77 -15.99 10.51
N SER A 152 1.41 -15.26 11.44
CA SER A 152 2.52 -15.77 12.27
C SER A 152 3.61 -16.45 11.44
N LYS A 153 3.93 -15.87 10.29
CA LYS A 153 4.91 -16.39 9.31
C LYS A 153 6.10 -15.45 9.18
N SER A 154 7.27 -16.03 9.00
CA SER A 154 8.47 -15.30 8.57
C SER A 154 8.30 -14.78 7.15
N ILE A 155 9.15 -13.82 6.76
CA ILE A 155 9.14 -13.29 5.38
C ILE A 155 9.41 -14.38 4.33
N ASP A 156 10.15 -15.43 4.67
CA ASP A 156 10.48 -16.52 3.75
C ASP A 156 9.32 -17.48 3.51
N GLU A 157 8.39 -17.57 4.46
CA GLU A 157 7.18 -18.39 4.39
C GLU A 157 6.00 -17.62 3.78
N LEU A 158 6.17 -16.30 3.54
CA LEU A 158 5.13 -15.49 2.93
C LEU A 158 5.08 -15.71 1.43
N GLU A 159 4.00 -16.34 1.02
CA GLU A 159 3.54 -16.35 -0.37
C GLU A 159 3.04 -14.94 -0.76
N ASP A 160 3.11 -14.57 -2.04
CA ASP A 160 2.63 -13.28 -2.60
C ASP A 160 3.36 -12.00 -2.12
N ILE A 161 4.66 -12.03 -1.89
CA ILE A 161 5.43 -10.78 -1.70
C ILE A 161 5.48 -9.98 -3.00
N VAL A 162 5.62 -10.70 -4.12
CA VAL A 162 5.62 -10.16 -5.46
C VAL A 162 4.43 -10.75 -6.22
N ALA A 163 3.73 -9.91 -6.96
CA ALA A 163 2.57 -10.28 -7.77
C ALA A 163 2.69 -9.68 -9.17
N ALA A 164 2.05 -10.30 -10.16
CA ALA A 164 1.84 -9.67 -11.45
C ALA A 164 0.61 -8.74 -11.37
N ARG A 165 0.71 -7.55 -11.96
CA ARG A 165 -0.41 -6.65 -12.19
C ARG A 165 -0.68 -6.61 -13.69
N VAL A 166 -1.90 -6.97 -14.07
CA VAL A 166 -2.42 -6.84 -15.44
C VAL A 166 -3.24 -5.56 -15.51
N ILE A 167 -2.91 -4.67 -16.46
CA ILE A 167 -3.64 -3.43 -16.72
C ILE A 167 -4.25 -3.53 -18.12
N THR A 168 -5.53 -3.19 -18.22
CA THR A 168 -6.31 -3.22 -19.46
C THR A 168 -7.04 -1.89 -19.63
N GLU A 169 -7.29 -1.47 -20.87
CA GLU A 169 -8.02 -0.23 -21.20
C GLU A 169 -9.48 -0.25 -20.75
N SER A 170 -10.14 -1.42 -20.80
CA SER A 170 -11.57 -1.55 -20.52
C SER A 170 -11.90 -2.55 -19.42
N LYS A 171 -13.07 -2.35 -18.80
CA LYS A 171 -13.65 -3.31 -17.85
C LYS A 171 -13.92 -4.66 -18.51
N ALA A 172 -14.36 -4.66 -19.76
CA ALA A 172 -14.64 -5.89 -20.51
C ALA A 172 -13.36 -6.71 -20.70
N ASP A 173 -12.25 -6.06 -21.05
CA ASP A 173 -10.97 -6.71 -21.27
C ASP A 173 -10.34 -7.23 -19.97
N CYS A 174 -10.57 -6.55 -18.84
CA CYS A 174 -10.20 -7.06 -17.52
C CYS A 174 -10.86 -8.43 -17.25
N TYR A 175 -12.16 -8.57 -17.53
CA TYR A 175 -12.85 -9.86 -17.35
C TYR A 175 -12.40 -10.93 -18.35
N LYS A 176 -12.13 -10.55 -19.61
CA LYS A 176 -11.57 -11.50 -20.60
C LYS A 176 -10.19 -12.00 -20.16
N ALA A 177 -9.32 -11.10 -19.73
CA ALA A 177 -7.99 -11.44 -19.22
C ALA A 177 -8.09 -12.36 -18.00
N LEU A 178 -9.01 -12.08 -17.06
CA LEU A 178 -9.27 -12.94 -15.90
C LEU A 178 -9.73 -14.35 -16.33
N ALA A 179 -10.67 -14.44 -17.28
CA ALA A 179 -11.17 -15.71 -17.78
C ALA A 179 -10.07 -16.54 -18.46
N LEU A 180 -9.17 -15.90 -19.20
CA LEU A 180 -8.00 -16.54 -19.81
C LEU A 180 -7.03 -17.03 -18.74
N LEU A 181 -6.74 -16.22 -17.72
CA LEU A 181 -5.88 -16.61 -16.60
C LEU A 181 -6.43 -17.85 -15.87
N HIS A 182 -7.74 -17.91 -15.60
CA HIS A 182 -8.37 -19.07 -14.96
C HIS A 182 -8.38 -20.33 -15.84
N LYS A 183 -8.27 -20.20 -17.16
CA LYS A 183 -8.10 -21.35 -18.07
C LYS A 183 -6.66 -21.86 -18.06
N MET A 184 -5.69 -20.97 -17.87
CA MET A 184 -4.26 -21.29 -17.91
C MET A 184 -3.74 -21.81 -16.57
N TYR A 185 -4.24 -21.25 -15.46
CA TYR A 185 -3.77 -21.53 -14.12
C TYR A 185 -4.92 -21.95 -13.22
N VAL A 186 -4.69 -22.95 -12.38
CA VAL A 186 -5.65 -23.38 -11.36
C VAL A 186 -5.71 -22.31 -10.27
N PRO A 187 -6.87 -21.68 -10.02
CA PRO A 187 -7.01 -20.72 -8.93
C PRO A 187 -6.77 -21.38 -7.58
N VAL A 188 -6.07 -20.69 -6.67
CA VAL A 188 -5.89 -21.16 -5.30
C VAL A 188 -7.13 -20.82 -4.49
N GLU A 189 -7.79 -21.82 -3.92
CA GLU A 189 -9.01 -21.64 -3.13
C GLU A 189 -8.77 -20.77 -1.89
N GLY A 190 -9.69 -19.84 -1.61
CA GLY A 190 -9.64 -18.98 -0.42
C GLY A 190 -8.70 -17.77 -0.51
N SER A 191 -8.19 -17.45 -1.72
CA SER A 191 -7.40 -16.23 -2.01
C SER A 191 -8.24 -15.02 -2.42
#